data_AF-A0AAU9ILV4-F1
#
_entry.id   AF-A0AAU9ILV4-F1
#
_cell.length_a   1.000
_cell.length_b   1.000
_cell.length_c   1.000
_cell.angle_alpha   90.00
_cell.angle_beta   90.00
_cell.angle_gamma   90.00
#
_symmetry.space_group_name_H-M   'P 1'
#
loop_
_entity.id
_entity.type
_entity.pdbx_description
1 polymer ?
#
loop_
_entity_poly.entity_id
_entity_poly.type
_entity_poly.pdbx_seq_one_letter_code
_entity_poly.pdbx_strand_id
1 'polypeptide(L)'
;MSKSASHQNGEFEVEAIIDSKLKKDGSKLYFVKWKGYPEEESTWEPIDHLEHCKKAIAEYEKNHRAKKTARIIEKRQGSLEKDDKIKSLVQIIYDPERNEAMVEVEWEDPNLYNGFYPVVEMHKYCPKEMCELYLKNLSFTYQINS
;
A
#
# COMPACT_ATOMS: atom_id res chain seq x y z
N MET A 1 -32.77 -14.55 26.97
CA MET A 1 -32.74 -13.27 27.72
C MET A 1 -32.38 -12.17 26.75
N SER A 2 -33.29 -11.21 26.62
CA SER A 2 -33.28 -10.11 25.65
C SER A 2 -32.07 -9.20 25.79
N LYS A 3 -31.55 -8.67 24.67
CA LYS A 3 -30.86 -7.38 24.67
C LYS A 3 -31.40 -6.52 23.53
N SER A 4 -32.38 -5.72 23.88
CA SER A 4 -32.78 -4.53 23.13
C SER A 4 -31.66 -3.50 23.22
N ALA A 5 -31.22 -2.99 22.07
CA ALA A 5 -30.53 -1.71 21.98
C ALA A 5 -31.24 -0.89 20.91
N SER A 6 -32.18 -0.05 21.35
CA SER A 6 -32.77 1.01 20.55
C SER A 6 -31.68 2.06 20.28
N HIS A 7 -31.00 1.98 19.14
CA HIS A 7 -30.10 3.05 18.68
C HIS A 7 -30.87 3.95 17.69
N GLN A 8 -31.38 5.07 18.18
CA GLN A 8 -32.08 6.06 17.34
C GLN A 8 -31.14 6.97 16.51
N ASN A 9 -29.85 6.64 16.37
CA ASN A 9 -28.90 7.46 15.60
C ASN A 9 -27.83 6.72 14.78
N GLY A 10 -27.88 5.39 14.67
CA GLY A 10 -26.93 4.62 13.83
C GLY A 10 -25.47 4.56 14.33
N GLU A 11 -25.17 5.07 15.53
CA GLU A 11 -23.85 5.00 16.16
C GLU A 11 -23.70 3.69 16.95
N PHE A 12 -22.51 3.05 16.87
CA PHE A 12 -22.17 1.80 17.56
C PHE A 12 -20.87 1.95 18.35
N GLU A 13 -20.74 1.23 19.46
CA GLU A 13 -19.52 1.28 20.30
C GLU A 13 -18.40 0.43 19.67
N VAL A 14 -17.24 1.05 19.44
CA VAL A 14 -16.03 0.38 18.95
C VAL A 14 -15.34 -0.38 20.08
N GLU A 15 -15.08 -1.67 19.86
CA GLU A 15 -14.25 -2.51 20.73
C GLU A 15 -12.77 -2.32 20.41
N ALA A 16 -12.41 -2.43 19.12
CA ALA A 16 -11.04 -2.30 18.65
C ALA A 16 -10.99 -1.94 17.16
N ILE A 17 -9.85 -1.38 16.74
CA ILE A 17 -9.49 -1.31 15.32
C ILE A 17 -8.52 -2.45 15.05
N ILE A 18 -8.88 -3.30 14.10
CA ILE A 18 -8.17 -4.55 13.80
C ILE A 18 -7.34 -4.44 12.52
N ASP A 19 -7.73 -3.60 11.57
CA ASP A 19 -6.97 -3.36 10.34
C ASP A 19 -7.18 -1.95 9.75
N SER A 20 -6.37 -1.57 8.75
CA SER A 20 -6.49 -0.33 8.00
C SER A 20 -6.01 -0.48 6.55
N LYS A 21 -6.63 0.25 5.62
CA LYS A 21 -6.21 0.29 4.21
C LYS A 21 -6.34 1.70 3.63
N LEU A 22 -5.49 2.00 2.66
CA LEU A 22 -5.56 3.23 1.86
C LEU A 22 -6.22 2.91 0.52
N LYS A 23 -7.23 3.69 0.12
CA LYS A 23 -7.82 3.62 -1.21
C LYS A 23 -6.94 4.37 -2.22
N LYS A 24 -7.18 4.13 -3.52
CA LYS A 24 -6.47 4.80 -4.63
C LYS A 24 -6.67 6.33 -4.65
N ASP A 25 -7.77 6.81 -4.08
CA ASP A 25 -8.09 8.23 -3.93
C ASP A 25 -7.41 8.89 -2.71
N GLY A 26 -6.63 8.13 -1.94
CA GLY A 26 -5.95 8.60 -0.72
C GLY A 26 -6.78 8.51 0.55
N SER A 27 -8.07 8.13 0.48
CA SER A 27 -8.91 7.97 1.67
C SER A 27 -8.52 6.73 2.48
N LYS A 28 -8.60 6.84 3.82
CA LYS A 28 -8.24 5.77 4.75
C LYS A 28 -9.50 5.12 5.32
N LEU A 29 -9.52 3.79 5.29
CA LEU A 29 -10.54 2.96 5.94
C LEU A 29 -9.93 2.18 7.09
N TYR A 30 -10.72 1.94 8.12
CA TYR A 30 -10.38 1.09 9.26
C TYR A 30 -11.34 -0.08 9.36
N PHE A 31 -10.83 -1.27 9.67
CA PHE A 31 -11.66 -2.43 9.95
C PHE A 31 -11.95 -2.45 11.45
N VAL A 32 -13.23 -2.36 11.80
CA VAL A 32 -13.69 -2.03 13.15
C VAL A 32 -14.37 -3.24 13.77
N LYS A 33 -13.83 -3.68 14.90
CA LYS A 33 -14.47 -4.66 15.77
C LYS A 33 -15.51 -3.92 16.62
N TRP A 34 -16.77 -4.29 16.47
CA TRP A 34 -17.87 -3.72 17.25
C TRP A 34 -18.03 -4.44 18.59
N LYS A 35 -18.32 -3.67 19.65
CA LYS A 35 -18.43 -4.20 21.01
C LYS A 35 -19.69 -5.03 21.20
N GLY A 36 -19.51 -6.25 21.71
CA GLY A 36 -20.63 -7.18 21.96
C GLY A 36 -21.17 -7.87 20.71
N TYR A 37 -20.56 -7.63 19.54
CA TYR A 37 -20.80 -8.35 18.30
C TYR A 37 -19.69 -9.38 18.09
N PRO A 38 -19.86 -10.38 17.21
CA PRO A 38 -18.76 -11.26 16.78
C PRO A 38 -17.79 -10.53 15.83
N GLU A 39 -16.64 -11.11 15.52
CA GLU A 39 -15.63 -10.47 14.64
C GLU A 39 -16.07 -10.50 13.18
N GLU A 40 -16.86 -11.50 12.80
CA GLU A 40 -17.47 -11.70 11.49
C GLU A 40 -18.41 -10.55 11.09
N GLU A 41 -18.90 -9.79 12.06
CA GLU A 41 -19.73 -8.59 11.85
C GLU A 41 -18.91 -7.28 11.82
N SER A 42 -17.58 -7.37 11.85
CA SER A 42 -16.71 -6.20 11.71
C SER A 42 -16.85 -5.59 10.31
N THR A 43 -16.78 -4.26 10.22
CA THR A 43 -16.98 -3.52 8.97
C THR A 43 -15.84 -2.56 8.67
N TRP A 44 -15.70 -2.17 7.40
CA TRP A 44 -14.72 -1.18 6.96
C TRP A 44 -15.32 0.22 7.01
N GLU A 45 -14.90 1.02 7.99
CA GLU A 45 -15.41 2.37 8.20
C GLU A 45 -14.41 3.44 7.72
N PRO A 46 -14.88 4.51 7.04
CA PRO A 46 -14.14 5.74 6.83
C PRO A 46 -13.64 6.35 8.13
N ILE A 47 -12.49 7.04 8.06
CA ILE A 47 -11.98 7.79 9.21
C ILE A 47 -12.99 8.80 9.76
N ASP A 48 -13.80 9.40 8.88
CA ASP A 48 -14.84 10.36 9.22
C ASP A 48 -15.99 9.73 10.03
N HIS A 49 -16.20 8.42 9.95
CA HIS A 49 -17.18 7.71 10.80
C HIS A 49 -16.64 7.41 12.20
N LEU A 50 -15.33 7.61 12.44
CA LEU A 50 -14.63 7.22 13.66
C LEU A 50 -14.14 8.42 14.47
N GLU A 51 -14.75 9.59 14.30
CA GLU A 51 -14.36 10.84 14.97
C GLU A 51 -14.34 10.72 16.50
N HIS A 52 -15.21 9.88 17.08
CA HIS A 52 -15.27 9.62 18.52
C HIS A 52 -14.30 8.53 19.00
N CYS A 53 -13.63 7.83 18.07
CA CYS A 53 -12.79 6.67 18.35
C CYS A 53 -11.29 6.96 18.19
N LYS A 54 -10.88 8.23 18.32
CA LYS A 54 -9.48 8.68 18.16
C LYS A 54 -8.47 7.90 19.00
N LYS A 55 -8.86 7.46 20.21
CA LYS A 55 -8.00 6.65 21.08
C LYS A 55 -7.70 5.27 20.48
N ALA A 56 -8.73 4.57 20.01
CA ALA A 56 -8.59 3.27 19.36
C ALA A 56 -7.74 3.37 18.08
N ILE A 57 -7.94 4.44 17.30
CA ILE A 57 -7.12 4.74 16.11
C ILE A 57 -5.65 4.93 16.52
N ALA A 58 -5.39 5.77 17.52
CA ALA A 58 -4.02 6.07 17.95
C ALA A 58 -3.29 4.81 18.47
N GLU A 59 -3.98 3.97 19.23
CA GLU A 59 -3.43 2.72 19.74
C GLU A 59 -3.12 1.72 18.61
N TYR A 60 -4.07 1.53 17.68
CA TYR A 60 -3.85 0.73 16.50
C TYR A 60 -2.66 1.24 15.69
N GLU A 61 -2.62 2.55 15.38
CA GLU A 61 -1.53 3.13 14.59
C GLU A 61 -0.17 3.00 15.27
N LYS A 62 -0.09 3.20 16.59
CA LYS A 62 1.15 3.02 17.34
C LYS A 62 1.67 1.58 17.21
N ASN A 63 0.79 0.60 17.40
CA ASN A 63 1.14 -0.82 17.33
C ASN A 63 1.45 -1.26 15.89
N HIS A 64 0.72 -0.74 14.89
CA HIS A 64 0.96 -1.04 13.48
C HIS A 64 2.23 -0.39 12.95
N ARG A 65 2.56 0.84 13.38
CA ARG A 65 3.84 1.49 13.04
C ARG A 65 5.01 0.69 13.61
N ALA A 66 4.93 0.24 14.86
CA ALA A 66 5.97 -0.60 15.46
C ALA A 66 6.18 -1.92 14.69
N LYS A 67 5.09 -2.60 14.29
CA LYS A 67 5.16 -3.80 13.44
C LYS A 67 5.70 -3.51 12.03
N LYS A 68 5.34 -2.37 11.43
CA LYS A 68 5.87 -1.93 10.12
C LYS A 68 7.36 -1.62 10.21
N THR A 69 7.81 -0.97 11.27
CA THR A 69 9.23 -0.69 11.52
C THR A 69 10.01 -1.98 11.82
N ALA A 70 9.43 -2.93 12.56
CA ALA A 70 10.05 -4.24 12.77
C ALA A 70 10.20 -5.02 11.45
N ARG A 71 9.16 -5.04 10.60
CA ARG A 71 9.24 -5.58 9.23
C ARG A 71 10.32 -4.89 8.39
N ILE A 72 10.53 -3.58 8.56
CA ILE A 72 11.61 -2.84 7.90
C ILE A 72 12.98 -3.35 8.38
N ILE A 73 13.17 -3.57 9.69
CA ILE A 73 14.44 -4.11 10.23
C ILE A 73 14.75 -5.52 9.71
N GLU A 74 13.73 -6.32 9.35
CA GLU A 74 13.89 -7.65 8.76
C GLU A 74 14.17 -7.63 7.24
N LYS A 75 13.79 -6.56 6.54
CA LYS A 75 13.96 -6.49 5.10
C LYS A 75 15.41 -6.19 4.72
N ARG A 76 15.91 -6.87 3.70
CA ARG A 76 17.21 -6.57 3.08
C ARG A 76 17.03 -5.90 1.72
N GLN A 77 18.08 -5.24 1.23
CA GLN A 77 18.08 -4.72 -0.13
C GLN A 77 18.07 -5.88 -1.13
N GLY A 78 17.15 -5.86 -2.09
CA GLY A 78 17.19 -6.77 -3.23
C GLY A 78 18.29 -6.36 -4.21
N SER A 79 18.91 -7.32 -4.88
CA SER A 79 20.08 -7.10 -5.76
C SER A 79 19.97 -7.87 -7.07
N LEU A 80 20.35 -7.23 -8.19
CA LEU A 80 20.47 -7.89 -9.51
C LEU A 80 21.64 -8.89 -9.59
N GLU A 81 22.61 -8.81 -8.66
CA GLU A 81 23.78 -9.71 -8.64
C GLU A 81 23.49 -11.04 -7.94
N LYS A 82 22.37 -11.11 -7.21
CA LYS A 82 21.92 -12.31 -6.50
C LYS A 82 20.78 -12.98 -7.27
N ASP A 83 20.39 -14.17 -6.86
CA ASP A 83 19.22 -14.88 -7.41
C ASP A 83 17.88 -14.26 -6.92
N ASP A 84 17.87 -12.94 -6.67
CA ASP A 84 16.67 -12.21 -6.29
C ASP A 84 15.83 -11.99 -7.55
N LYS A 85 14.60 -12.53 -7.56
CA LYS A 85 13.73 -12.48 -8.74
C LYS A 85 12.93 -11.20 -8.80
N ILE A 86 12.91 -10.58 -9.97
CA ILE A 86 12.07 -9.41 -10.24
C ILE A 86 10.62 -9.88 -10.33
N LYS A 87 9.77 -9.25 -9.53
CA LYS A 87 8.32 -9.43 -9.60
C LYS A 87 7.70 -8.45 -10.60
N SER A 88 8.09 -7.18 -10.53
CA SER A 88 7.57 -6.17 -11.46
C SER A 88 8.48 -4.94 -11.56
N LEU A 89 8.43 -4.26 -12.71
CA LEU A 89 8.99 -2.92 -12.87
C LEU A 89 7.87 -1.91 -12.63
N VAL A 90 8.03 -1.07 -11.62
CA VAL A 90 6.93 -0.25 -11.09
C VAL A 90 6.79 1.04 -11.88
N GLN A 91 7.87 1.81 -11.97
CA GLN A 91 7.90 3.13 -12.61
C GLN A 91 9.32 3.53 -13.01
N ILE A 92 9.42 4.46 -13.94
CA ILE A 92 10.68 5.14 -14.29
C ILE A 92 10.66 6.51 -13.63
N ILE A 93 11.70 6.83 -12.88
CA ILE A 93 11.94 8.12 -12.24
C ILE A 93 13.24 8.70 -12.76
N TYR A 94 13.42 10.02 -12.66
CA TYR A 94 14.69 10.67 -12.98
C TYR A 94 15.38 11.09 -11.67
N ASP A 95 16.61 10.65 -11.48
CA ASP A 95 17.46 11.03 -10.35
C ASP A 95 18.32 12.24 -10.76
N PRO A 96 18.06 13.44 -10.20
CA PRO A 96 18.80 14.65 -10.55
C PRO A 96 20.24 14.67 -10.01
N GLU A 97 20.55 13.92 -8.94
CA GLU A 97 21.91 13.87 -8.39
C GLU A 97 22.85 13.07 -9.29
N ARG A 98 22.29 12.04 -9.93
CA ARG A 98 23.01 11.17 -10.89
C ARG A 98 22.86 11.62 -12.33
N ASN A 99 21.92 12.53 -12.61
CA ASN A 99 21.50 12.91 -13.96
C ASN A 99 21.13 11.67 -14.80
N GLU A 100 20.38 10.75 -14.21
CA GLU A 100 20.10 9.44 -14.81
C GLU A 100 18.65 9.00 -14.56
N ALA A 101 18.06 8.31 -15.54
CA ALA A 101 16.75 7.68 -15.38
C ALA A 101 16.90 6.32 -14.69
N MET A 102 16.11 6.12 -13.65
CA MET A 102 16.11 4.95 -12.78
C MET A 102 14.76 4.24 -12.87
N VAL A 103 14.76 2.91 -12.78
CA VAL A 103 13.57 2.08 -12.70
C VAL A 103 13.44 1.57 -11.28
N GLU A 104 12.25 1.73 -10.70
CA GLU A 104 11.89 1.07 -9.45
C GLU A 104 11.53 -0.40 -9.72
N VAL A 105 12.24 -1.30 -9.05
CA VAL A 105 12.11 -2.75 -9.17
C VAL A 105 11.47 -3.31 -7.91
N GLU A 106 10.34 -3.99 -8.07
CA GLU A 106 9.70 -4.80 -7.03
C GLU A 106 10.18 -6.26 -7.17
N TRP A 107 10.50 -6.90 -6.05
CA TRP A 107 11.00 -8.27 -6.02
C TRP A 107 9.91 -9.29 -5.65
N GLU A 108 10.11 -10.55 -6.02
CA GLU A 108 9.21 -11.65 -5.66
C GLU A 108 9.23 -11.94 -4.16
N ASP A 109 10.42 -11.89 -3.53
CA ASP A 109 10.54 -12.06 -2.09
C ASP A 109 10.01 -10.80 -1.36
N PRO A 110 8.93 -10.92 -0.57
CA PRO A 110 8.33 -9.79 0.14
C PRO A 110 9.25 -9.21 1.23
N ASN A 111 10.32 -9.92 1.61
CA ASN A 111 11.34 -9.45 2.54
C ASN A 111 12.45 -8.62 1.87
N LEU A 112 12.33 -8.34 0.58
CA LEU A 112 13.21 -7.41 -0.12
C LEU A 112 12.60 -6.02 -0.19
N TYR A 113 13.45 -5.02 -0.05
CA TYR A 113 13.11 -3.65 -0.42
C TYR A 113 13.13 -3.49 -1.93
N ASN A 114 12.20 -2.69 -2.46
CA ASN A 114 12.26 -2.23 -3.83
C ASN A 114 13.62 -1.55 -4.07
N GLY A 115 14.22 -1.84 -5.22
CA GLY A 115 15.48 -1.23 -5.62
C GLY A 115 15.27 -0.20 -6.73
N PHE A 116 16.23 0.70 -6.89
CA PHE A 116 16.25 1.66 -7.98
C PHE A 116 17.50 1.41 -8.81
N TYR A 117 17.31 1.11 -10.10
CA TYR A 117 18.39 0.70 -10.99
C TYR A 117 18.39 1.56 -12.25
N PRO A 118 19.56 1.87 -12.81
CA PRO A 118 19.64 2.61 -14.07
C PRO A 118 18.84 1.93 -15.17
N VAL A 119 18.05 2.71 -15.91
CA VAL A 119 17.27 2.22 -17.07
C VAL A 119 18.16 1.46 -18.05
N VAL A 120 19.38 1.95 -18.25
CA VAL A 120 20.37 1.34 -19.16
C VAL A 120 20.82 -0.05 -18.72
N GLU A 121 20.85 -0.32 -17.40
CA GLU A 121 21.16 -1.64 -16.86
C GLU A 121 19.95 -2.57 -17.00
N MET A 122 18.75 -2.07 -16.69
CA MET A 122 17.52 -2.85 -16.79
C MET A 122 17.19 -3.27 -18.23
N HIS A 123 17.54 -2.45 -19.22
CA HIS A 123 17.44 -2.85 -20.64
C HIS A 123 18.28 -4.09 -20.97
N LYS A 124 19.42 -4.27 -20.30
CA LYS A 124 20.29 -5.43 -20.52
C LYS A 124 19.77 -6.64 -19.74
N TYR A 125 19.27 -6.41 -18.53
CA TYR A 125 18.85 -7.47 -17.61
C TYR A 125 17.48 -8.05 -17.95
N CYS A 126 16.48 -7.20 -18.19
CA CYS A 126 15.09 -7.59 -18.42
C CYS A 126 14.43 -6.74 -19.55
N PRO A 127 14.93 -6.86 -20.79
CA PRO A 127 14.47 -6.03 -21.92
C PRO A 127 12.97 -6.17 -22.22
N LYS A 128 12.39 -7.35 -21.99
CA LYS A 128 10.98 -7.61 -22.27
C LYS A 128 10.08 -6.80 -21.32
N GLU A 129 10.37 -6.87 -20.02
CA GLU A 129 9.66 -6.18 -18.96
C GLU A 129 9.79 -4.65 -19.13
N MET A 130 10.96 -4.18 -19.59
CA MET A 130 11.16 -2.77 -19.93
C MET A 130 10.25 -2.31 -21.08
N CYS A 131 10.14 -3.09 -22.16
CA CYS A 131 9.21 -2.80 -23.25
C CYS A 131 7.76 -2.72 -22.76
N GLU A 132 7.34 -3.66 -21.92
CA GLU A 132 5.99 -3.65 -21.32
C GLU A 132 5.74 -2.39 -20.48
N LEU A 133 6.73 -1.99 -19.68
CA LEU A 133 6.67 -0.76 -18.88
C LEU A 133 6.54 0.49 -19.77
N TYR A 134 7.32 0.59 -20.85
CA TYR A 134 7.19 1.71 -21.79
C TYR A 134 5.81 1.75 -22.44
N LEU A 135 5.34 0.61 -22.96
CA LEU A 135 4.03 0.51 -23.61
C LEU A 135 2.90 0.92 -22.66
N LYS A 136 2.99 0.53 -21.38
CA LYS A 136 2.04 0.93 -20.34
C LYS A 136 2.01 2.44 -20.09
N ASN A 137 3.16 3.11 -20.21
CA ASN A 137 3.32 4.53 -19.93
C ASN A 137 3.12 5.43 -21.15
N LEU A 138 3.04 4.88 -22.37
CA LEU A 138 2.71 5.64 -23.56
C LEU A 138 1.24 6.05 -23.55
N SER A 139 0.97 7.34 -23.37
CA SER A 139 -0.35 7.92 -23.65
C SER A 139 -0.41 8.40 -25.10
N PHE A 140 -1.15 7.69 -25.95
CA PHE A 140 -1.41 8.16 -27.32
C PHE A 140 -2.50 9.24 -27.28
N THR A 141 -2.10 10.52 -27.39
CA THR A 141 -3.07 11.60 -27.64
C THR A 141 -3.25 11.75 -29.15
N TYR A 142 -4.36 11.24 -29.68
CA TYR A 142 -4.75 11.50 -31.08
C TYR A 142 -5.36 12.90 -31.17
N GLN A 143 -4.63 13.86 -31.73
CA GLN A 143 -5.24 15.12 -32.16
C GLN A 143 -5.67 14.99 -33.63
N ILE A 144 -6.96 14.77 -33.86
CA ILE A 144 -7.56 14.91 -35.18
C ILE A 144 -7.69 16.42 -35.42
N ASN A 145 -6.74 16.99 -36.18
CA ASN A 145 -6.92 18.32 -36.73
C ASN A 145 -8.05 18.24 -37.76
N SER A 146 -9.21 18.80 -37.39
CA SER A 146 -10.37 18.98 -38.27
C SER A 146 -10.24 20.28 -39.06
#